data_AF-X7FBN3-F1
#
_entry.id   AF-X7FBN3-F1
#
_cell.length_a   1.000
_cell.length_b   1.000
_cell.length_c   1.000
_cell.angle_alpha   90.00
_cell.angle_beta   90.00
_cell.angle_gamma   90.00
#
_symmetry.space_group_name_H-M   'P 1'
#
loop_
_entity.id
_entity.type
_entity.pdbx_description
1 polymer ?
#
loop_
_entity_poly.entity_id
_entity_poly.type
_entity_poly.pdbx_seq_one_letter_code
_entity_poly.pdbx_strand_id
1 'polypeptide(L)'
;MDDRPAGSGGEVARDGSAITFTETTAEGTATRGVAPRTRIMCFTPGTGIKTARGTVPVEDIAADDRVLTRDHGFQAVRWTGARRLDAAATVAEPDLRPVHIARDAFGPGRPSRDMQVSPQHRVLVGGADTQLLFGETEMLVPALHLVGRRGVSRAPAGPVRYVHFMFERHEVVMSDDLWTESFQPGDRALGALADAQRRELLAIFPELATAAGRAAHASARPTLRRHEARLLAAPGARA
;
A
#
# COMPACT_ATOMS: atom_id res chain seq x y z
N MET A 1 3.03 -5.25 -55.35
CA MET A 1 1.89 -5.92 -54.69
C MET A 1 2.30 -6.00 -53.23
N ASP A 2 1.87 -5.00 -52.47
CA ASP A 2 2.27 -4.70 -51.07
C ASP A 2 1.25 -5.40 -50.16
N ASP A 3 1.70 -6.33 -49.31
CA ASP A 3 0.85 -7.08 -48.37
C ASP A 3 1.33 -6.79 -46.94
N ARG A 4 0.62 -5.87 -46.26
CA ARG A 4 0.81 -5.57 -44.83
C ARG A 4 -0.10 -6.48 -44.01
N PRO A 5 0.37 -7.09 -42.90
CA PRO A 5 -0.52 -7.80 -42.01
C PRO A 5 -1.44 -6.81 -41.29
N ALA A 6 -2.73 -7.17 -41.25
CA ALA A 6 -3.80 -6.43 -40.59
C ALA A 6 -3.49 -6.25 -39.09
N GLY A 7 -3.55 -4.99 -38.62
CA GLY A 7 -3.39 -4.67 -37.22
C GLY A 7 -4.52 -5.25 -36.37
N SER A 8 -4.16 -5.94 -35.29
CA SER A 8 -5.09 -6.34 -34.23
C SER A 8 -5.62 -5.09 -33.52
N GLY A 9 -6.83 -4.67 -33.87
CA GLY A 9 -7.53 -3.59 -33.19
C GLY A 9 -8.08 -4.05 -31.84
N GLY A 10 -7.41 -3.69 -30.75
CA GLY A 10 -7.97 -3.85 -29.40
C GLY A 10 -8.88 -2.69 -29.06
N GLU A 11 -10.13 -2.98 -28.69
CA GLU A 11 -11.07 -1.97 -28.20
C GLU A 11 -10.96 -1.84 -26.67
N VAL A 12 -10.85 -0.60 -26.18
CA VAL A 12 -10.72 -0.29 -24.75
C VAL A 12 -12.03 0.29 -24.25
N ALA A 13 -12.86 -0.54 -23.62
CA ALA A 13 -14.03 -0.07 -22.88
C ALA A 13 -13.60 0.47 -21.51
N ARG A 14 -14.01 1.71 -21.19
CA ARG A 14 -13.75 2.37 -19.92
C ARG A 14 -15.04 2.48 -19.13
N ASP A 15 -15.22 1.61 -18.15
CA ASP A 15 -16.15 1.86 -17.04
C ASP A 15 -15.32 2.09 -15.77
N GLY A 16 -15.77 3.00 -14.90
CA GLY A 16 -15.01 3.64 -13.82
C GLY A 16 -14.43 2.72 -12.72
N SER A 17 -14.41 1.41 -12.92
CA SER A 17 -13.90 0.41 -11.97
C SER A 17 -12.97 -0.65 -12.56
N ALA A 18 -12.84 -0.79 -13.89
CA ALA A 18 -11.96 -1.78 -14.51
C ALA A 18 -11.59 -1.42 -15.95
N ILE A 19 -10.37 -1.77 -16.38
CA ILE A 19 -9.99 -1.75 -17.80
C ILE A 19 -10.09 -3.18 -18.30
N THR A 20 -10.95 -3.40 -19.30
CA THR A 20 -11.09 -4.71 -19.95
C THR A 20 -10.37 -4.64 -21.29
N PHE A 21 -9.39 -5.51 -21.49
CA PHE A 21 -8.83 -5.75 -22.81
C PHE A 21 -9.49 -6.98 -23.41
N THR A 22 -10.13 -6.79 -24.55
CA THR A 22 -10.60 -7.89 -25.39
C THR A 22 -9.55 -8.17 -26.44
N GLU A 23 -8.92 -9.35 -26.36
CA GLU A 23 -8.04 -9.84 -27.41
C GLU A 23 -8.81 -10.92 -28.19
N THR A 24 -9.04 -10.66 -29.48
CA THR A 24 -9.67 -11.63 -30.38
C THR A 24 -8.59 -12.49 -30.97
N THR A 25 -8.53 -13.76 -30.57
CA THR A 25 -7.67 -14.77 -31.20
C THR A 25 -8.50 -15.65 -32.14
N ALA A 26 -7.84 -16.41 -33.02
CA ALA A 26 -8.50 -17.33 -33.94
C ALA A 26 -9.34 -18.43 -33.23
N GLU A 27 -9.13 -18.63 -31.93
CA GLU A 27 -9.79 -19.64 -31.09
C GLU A 27 -10.89 -19.06 -30.18
N GLY A 28 -11.17 -17.75 -30.27
CA GLY A 28 -12.22 -17.07 -29.52
C GLY A 28 -11.74 -15.82 -28.76
N THR A 29 -12.71 -15.11 -28.17
CA THR A 29 -12.47 -13.90 -27.39
C THR A 29 -12.02 -14.26 -25.97
N ALA A 30 -10.78 -13.94 -25.61
CA ALA A 30 -10.29 -14.10 -24.25
C ALA A 30 -10.38 -12.77 -23.50
N THR A 31 -11.23 -12.70 -22.48
CA THR A 31 -11.32 -11.53 -21.60
C THR A 31 -10.29 -11.65 -20.49
N ARG A 32 -9.16 -10.94 -20.61
CA ARG A 32 -8.18 -10.86 -19.52
C ARG A 32 -8.55 -9.66 -18.64
N GLY A 33 -9.20 -9.93 -17.51
CA GLY A 33 -9.53 -8.89 -16.53
C GLY A 33 -8.26 -8.24 -15.97
N VAL A 34 -8.10 -6.93 -16.16
CA VAL A 34 -7.07 -6.18 -15.44
C VAL A 34 -7.55 -6.02 -14.01
N ALA A 35 -6.77 -6.53 -13.06
CA ALA A 35 -7.07 -6.38 -11.64
C ALA A 35 -7.28 -4.90 -11.28
N PRO A 36 -8.25 -4.57 -10.40
CA PRO A 36 -8.50 -3.20 -9.97
C PRO A 36 -7.20 -2.56 -9.52
N ARG A 37 -6.99 -1.28 -9.87
CA ARG A 37 -5.79 -0.50 -9.52
C ARG A 37 -5.47 -0.74 -8.05
N THR A 38 -4.42 -1.53 -7.77
CA THR A 38 -4.20 -2.09 -6.45
C THR A 38 -3.89 -0.97 -5.47
N ARG A 39 -4.85 -0.64 -4.59
CA ARG A 39 -4.68 0.37 -3.54
C ARG A 39 -4.50 -0.25 -2.16
N ILE A 40 -4.03 -1.49 -2.12
CA ILE A 40 -3.77 -2.18 -0.86
C ILE A 40 -2.47 -1.62 -0.28
N MET A 41 -2.51 -1.30 1.00
CA MET A 41 -1.38 -0.82 1.77
C MET A 41 -0.64 -2.06 2.27
N CYS A 42 0.56 -2.28 1.73
CA CYS A 42 1.30 -3.52 1.91
C CYS A 42 2.78 -3.23 2.15
N PHE A 43 3.38 -4.09 2.96
CA PHE A 43 4.81 -4.28 3.07
C PHE A 43 5.32 -5.26 2.00
N THR A 44 6.64 -5.35 1.85
CA THR A 44 7.30 -6.42 1.10
C THR A 44 8.06 -7.36 2.06
N PRO A 45 8.29 -8.64 1.70
CA PRO A 45 9.09 -9.55 2.50
C PRO A 45 10.44 -8.97 2.93
N GLY A 46 10.86 -9.31 4.15
CA GLY A 46 12.08 -8.82 4.77
C GLY A 46 11.92 -7.50 5.56
N THR A 47 10.79 -6.79 5.43
CA THR A 47 10.48 -5.66 6.31
C THR A 47 10.36 -6.12 7.76
N GLY A 48 11.17 -5.58 8.65
CA GLY A 48 11.18 -5.94 10.06
C GLY A 48 10.08 -5.20 10.83
N ILE A 49 9.15 -5.94 11.44
CA ILE A 49 8.08 -5.41 12.27
C ILE A 49 8.46 -5.56 13.75
N LYS A 50 8.35 -4.49 14.54
CA LYS A 50 8.60 -4.56 15.98
C LYS A 50 7.47 -5.31 16.69
N THR A 51 7.79 -6.43 17.32
CA THR A 51 6.84 -7.26 18.08
C THR A 51 7.30 -7.47 19.53
N ALA A 52 6.43 -8.03 20.38
CA ALA A 52 6.75 -8.35 21.77
C ALA A 52 7.86 -9.42 21.90
N ARG A 53 8.12 -10.19 20.85
CA ARG A 53 9.16 -11.23 20.76
C ARG A 53 10.41 -10.76 20.00
N GLY A 54 10.53 -9.45 19.74
CA GLY A 54 11.62 -8.85 18.97
C GLY A 54 11.18 -8.38 17.59
N THR A 55 12.14 -8.02 16.74
CA THR A 55 11.84 -7.64 15.35
C THR A 55 11.64 -8.89 14.51
N VAL A 56 10.48 -9.02 13.86
CA VAL A 56 10.08 -10.20 13.09
C VAL A 56 9.83 -9.78 11.63
N PRO A 57 10.28 -10.54 10.62
CA PRO A 57 9.94 -10.26 9.22
C PRO A 57 8.42 -10.26 9.01
N VAL A 58 7.92 -9.32 8.20
CA VAL A 58 6.48 -9.16 7.98
C VAL A 58 5.79 -10.41 7.44
N GLU A 59 6.50 -11.23 6.67
CA GLU A 59 6.00 -12.49 6.14
C GLU A 59 5.77 -13.59 7.18
N ASP A 60 6.36 -13.44 8.37
CA ASP A 60 6.24 -14.37 9.48
C ASP A 60 5.25 -13.91 10.55
N ILE A 61 4.67 -12.70 10.38
CA ILE A 61 3.62 -12.20 11.26
C ILE A 61 2.35 -13.03 11.05
N ALA A 62 1.77 -13.53 12.13
CA ALA A 62 0.54 -14.31 12.15
C ALA A 62 -0.56 -13.61 12.97
N ALA A 63 -1.79 -14.13 12.89
CA ALA A 63 -2.85 -13.74 13.81
C ALA A 63 -2.42 -13.97 15.27
N ASP A 64 -2.90 -13.09 16.15
CA ASP A 64 -2.58 -12.98 17.57
C ASP A 64 -1.14 -12.59 17.94
N ASP A 65 -0.24 -12.41 16.96
CA ASP A 65 1.06 -11.80 17.22
C ASP A 65 0.90 -10.37 17.78
N ARG A 66 1.73 -10.05 18.77
CA ARG A 66 1.71 -8.77 19.47
C ARG A 66 2.69 -7.79 18.84
N VAL A 67 2.19 -6.86 18.02
CA VAL A 67 2.97 -5.84 17.30
C VAL A 67 2.94 -4.52 18.06
N LEU A 68 4.08 -3.84 18.15
CA LEU A 68 4.16 -2.51 18.76
C LEU A 68 3.42 -1.50 17.88
N THR A 69 2.40 -0.87 18.47
CA THR A 69 1.69 0.26 17.87
C THR A 69 2.03 1.55 18.60
N ARG A 70 1.84 2.67 17.88
CA ARG A 70 2.21 3.99 18.35
C ARG A 70 1.39 4.46 19.55
N ASP A 71 0.09 4.20 19.53
CA ASP A 71 -0.86 4.80 20.48
C ASP A 71 -1.32 3.83 21.57
N HIS A 72 -1.30 2.53 21.28
CA HIS A 72 -1.93 1.52 22.13
C HIS A 72 -0.95 0.45 22.62
N GLY A 73 0.36 0.68 22.49
CA GLY A 73 1.37 -0.29 22.87
C GLY A 73 1.30 -1.55 22.01
N PHE A 74 1.57 -2.73 22.57
CA PHE A 74 1.51 -3.97 21.80
C PHE A 74 0.07 -4.40 21.54
N GLN A 75 -0.37 -4.49 20.29
CA GLN A 75 -1.71 -4.92 19.89
C GLN A 75 -1.67 -6.26 19.15
N ALA A 76 -2.75 -7.04 19.25
CA ALA A 76 -2.88 -8.34 18.60
C ALA A 76 -3.29 -8.20 17.14
N VAL A 77 -2.49 -8.75 16.24
CA VAL A 77 -2.86 -8.86 14.82
C VAL A 77 -4.11 -9.73 14.70
N ARG A 78 -5.10 -9.27 13.94
CA ARG A 78 -6.38 -10.00 13.77
C ARG A 78 -6.48 -10.72 12.44
N TRP A 79 -5.76 -10.23 11.45
CA TRP A 79 -5.78 -10.80 10.11
C TRP A 79 -4.49 -10.48 9.37
N THR A 80 -4.10 -11.41 8.50
CA THR A 80 -2.93 -11.29 7.63
C THR A 80 -3.32 -11.71 6.22
N GLY A 81 -2.81 -11.03 5.21
CA GLY A 81 -3.02 -11.36 3.81
C GLY A 81 -1.78 -11.04 2.98
N ALA A 82 -1.71 -11.66 1.80
CA ALA A 82 -0.61 -11.46 0.87
C ALA A 82 -1.04 -11.58 -0.59
N ARG A 83 -0.41 -10.81 -1.48
CA ARG A 83 -0.65 -10.85 -2.92
C ARG A 83 0.68 -10.90 -3.65
N ARG A 84 0.80 -11.78 -4.65
CA ARG A 84 1.96 -11.86 -5.53
C ARG A 84 1.65 -11.22 -6.88
N LEU A 85 2.58 -10.42 -7.38
CA LEU A 85 2.61 -9.89 -8.73
C LEU A 85 3.85 -10.46 -9.43
N ASP A 86 3.68 -10.93 -10.66
CA ASP A 86 4.79 -11.31 -11.51
C ASP A 86 5.47 -10.07 -12.11
N ALA A 87 6.63 -10.28 -12.74
CA ALA A 87 7.36 -9.20 -13.38
C ALA A 87 6.54 -8.56 -14.51
N ALA A 88 5.81 -9.36 -15.30
CA ALA A 88 4.99 -8.87 -16.40
C ALA A 88 3.93 -7.88 -15.94
N ALA A 89 3.28 -8.12 -14.80
CA ALA A 89 2.30 -7.22 -14.20
C ALA A 89 2.91 -5.87 -13.82
N THR A 90 4.12 -5.86 -13.24
CA THR A 90 4.79 -4.59 -12.86
C THR A 90 5.42 -3.86 -14.05
N VAL A 91 5.72 -4.56 -15.14
CA VAL A 91 6.11 -3.96 -16.41
C VAL A 91 4.89 -3.28 -17.04
N ALA A 92 3.79 -4.00 -17.18
CA ALA A 92 2.55 -3.53 -17.78
C ALA A 92 1.91 -2.38 -16.99
N GLU A 93 1.97 -2.43 -15.66
CA GLU A 93 1.40 -1.41 -14.78
C GLU A 93 2.47 -0.87 -13.81
N PRO A 94 3.20 0.20 -14.19
CA PRO A 94 4.19 0.83 -13.34
C PRO A 94 3.65 1.37 -12.02
N ASP A 95 2.35 1.66 -11.93
CA ASP A 95 1.70 2.08 -10.68
C ASP A 95 1.60 0.96 -9.63
N LEU A 96 1.89 -0.30 -9.99
CA LEU A 96 1.97 -1.42 -9.04
C LEU A 96 3.38 -1.63 -8.49
N ARG A 97 4.39 -0.94 -9.02
CA ARG A 97 5.78 -1.07 -8.55
C ARG A 97 5.91 -0.50 -7.14
N PRO A 98 6.68 -1.16 -6.25
CA PRO A 98 6.93 -0.64 -4.91
C PRO A 98 7.57 0.74 -4.92
N VAL A 99 7.37 1.46 -3.83
CA VAL A 99 8.19 2.62 -3.49
C VAL A 99 9.35 2.13 -2.64
N HIS A 100 10.56 2.40 -3.09
CA HIS A 100 11.79 2.20 -2.35
C HIS A 100 12.03 3.40 -1.44
N ILE A 101 12.27 3.11 -0.17
CA ILE A 101 12.64 4.06 0.86
C ILE A 101 14.03 3.65 1.34
N ALA A 102 15.03 4.45 1.00
CA ALA A 102 16.40 4.22 1.41
C ALA A 102 16.56 4.40 2.92
N ARG A 103 17.55 3.72 3.49
CA ARG A 103 18.03 3.97 4.85
C ARG A 103 18.26 5.47 5.06
N ASP A 104 17.92 5.94 6.26
CA ASP A 104 18.06 7.33 6.71
C ASP A 104 17.21 8.36 5.91
N ALA A 105 16.31 7.92 5.01
CA ALA A 105 15.52 8.83 4.19
C ALA A 105 14.68 9.81 5.05
N PHE A 106 14.19 9.41 6.21
CA PHE A 106 13.40 10.22 7.16
C PHE A 106 14.23 10.67 8.38
N GLY A 107 15.56 10.78 8.19
CA GLY A 107 16.52 11.16 9.23
C GLY A 107 17.30 9.96 9.75
N PRO A 108 18.31 10.17 10.60
CA PRO A 108 19.22 9.11 11.04
C PRO A 108 18.47 7.91 11.63
N GLY A 109 18.77 6.72 11.13
CA GLY A 109 18.16 5.45 11.52
C GLY A 109 16.72 5.24 11.05
N ARG A 110 16.18 6.09 10.15
CA ARG A 110 14.77 6.06 9.76
C ARG A 110 14.58 6.07 8.25
N PRO A 111 14.22 4.94 7.61
CA PRO A 111 14.29 3.60 8.19
C PRO A 111 15.74 3.21 8.51
N SER A 112 15.94 2.20 9.36
CA SER A 112 17.27 1.71 9.75
C SER A 112 17.98 0.92 8.65
N ARG A 113 17.23 0.51 7.64
CA ARG A 113 17.68 -0.12 6.40
C ARG A 113 16.78 0.26 5.24
N ASP A 114 17.23 -0.02 4.02
CA ASP A 114 16.38 0.11 2.83
C ASP A 114 15.15 -0.79 2.94
N MET A 115 13.98 -0.22 2.67
CA MET A 115 12.71 -0.95 2.66
C MET A 115 11.91 -0.65 1.39
N GLN A 116 10.95 -1.51 1.07
CA GLN A 116 9.99 -1.30 0.00
C GLN A 116 8.57 -1.46 0.51
N VAL A 117 7.68 -0.60 0.04
CA VAL A 117 6.26 -0.62 0.40
C VAL A 117 5.39 -0.41 -0.82
N SER A 118 4.13 -0.80 -0.75
CA SER A 118 3.20 -0.50 -1.85
C SER A 118 3.00 1.01 -2.00
N PRO A 119 2.69 1.52 -3.20
CA PRO A 119 2.59 2.96 -3.45
C PRO A 119 1.59 3.72 -2.56
N GLN A 120 0.52 3.06 -2.13
CA GLN A 120 -0.49 3.67 -1.27
C GLN A 120 -0.24 3.45 0.23
N HIS A 121 0.77 2.65 0.60
CA HIS A 121 1.16 2.45 1.98
C HIS A 121 1.62 3.78 2.59
N ARG A 122 1.10 4.14 3.77
CA ARG A 122 1.35 5.43 4.36
C ARG A 122 2.43 5.38 5.43
N VAL A 123 3.32 6.36 5.35
CA VAL A 123 4.36 6.65 6.34
C VAL A 123 3.84 7.75 7.26
N LEU A 124 4.07 7.60 8.57
CA LEU A 124 3.78 8.66 9.53
C LEU A 124 4.85 9.75 9.42
N VAL A 125 4.41 10.98 9.23
CA VAL A 125 5.25 12.17 9.30
C VAL A 125 4.70 13.07 10.41
N GLY A 126 5.57 13.75 11.12
CA GLY A 126 5.18 14.68 12.17
C GLY A 126 6.26 15.73 12.37
N GLY A 127 5.93 16.77 13.13
CA GLY A 127 6.87 17.85 13.45
C GLY A 127 6.23 19.23 13.36
N ALA A 128 7.08 20.26 13.41
CA ALA A 128 6.61 21.64 13.36
C ALA A 128 5.86 21.96 12.06
N ASP A 129 6.29 21.39 10.94
CA ASP A 129 5.68 21.67 9.63
C ASP A 129 4.28 21.08 9.49
N THR A 130 4.02 19.88 10.02
CA THR A 130 2.68 19.30 9.97
C THR A 130 1.71 20.12 10.83
N GLN A 131 2.17 20.60 11.99
CA GLN A 131 1.38 21.45 12.88
C GLN A 131 1.11 22.81 12.23
N LEU A 132 2.12 23.42 11.62
CA LEU A 132 2.01 24.74 11.00
C LEU A 132 1.14 24.73 9.74
N LEU A 133 1.31 23.72 8.88
CA LEU A 133 0.65 23.67 7.57
C LEU A 133 -0.74 23.05 7.62
N PHE A 134 -1.00 22.12 8.55
CA PHE A 134 -2.23 21.32 8.57
C PHE A 134 -2.95 21.34 9.92
N GLY A 135 -2.39 21.97 10.95
CA GLY A 135 -2.97 22.00 12.29
C GLY A 135 -2.83 20.69 13.07
N GLU A 136 -2.06 19.73 12.54
CA GLU A 136 -1.95 18.36 13.06
C GLU A 136 -0.51 18.02 13.44
N THR A 137 -0.32 17.42 14.61
CA THR A 137 1.02 17.02 15.07
C THR A 137 1.62 15.89 14.24
N GLU A 138 0.77 15.02 13.70
CA GLU A 138 1.16 13.84 12.93
C GLU A 138 0.17 13.54 11.81
N MET A 139 0.69 13.18 10.66
CA MET A 139 -0.08 12.90 9.45
C MET A 139 0.42 11.62 8.80
N LEU A 140 -0.47 10.91 8.12
CA LEU A 140 -0.11 9.80 7.25
C LEU A 140 0.10 10.29 5.82
N VAL A 141 1.17 9.86 5.16
CA VAL A 141 1.48 10.24 3.79
C VAL A 141 1.71 9.00 2.93
N PRO A 142 0.92 8.78 1.86
CA PRO A 142 1.16 7.70 0.93
C PRO A 142 2.59 7.77 0.37
N ALA A 143 3.31 6.66 0.36
CA ALA A 143 4.70 6.58 -0.08
C ALA A 143 4.87 7.12 -1.52
N LEU A 144 3.88 6.91 -2.39
CA LEU A 144 3.88 7.47 -3.74
C LEU A 144 3.94 9.00 -3.79
N HIS A 145 3.32 9.68 -2.82
CA HIS A 145 3.36 11.14 -2.76
C HIS A 145 4.72 11.68 -2.31
N LEU A 146 5.55 10.82 -1.74
CA LEU A 146 6.92 11.13 -1.30
C LEU A 146 7.97 10.83 -2.37
N VAL A 147 7.60 10.19 -3.48
CA VAL A 147 8.53 9.94 -4.60
C VAL A 147 9.08 11.27 -5.14
N GLY A 148 10.40 11.35 -5.21
CA GLY A 148 11.13 12.57 -5.57
C GLY A 148 11.73 13.30 -4.35
N ARG A 149 11.31 12.95 -3.13
CA ARG A 149 12.03 13.29 -1.91
C ARG A 149 13.37 12.55 -1.87
N ARG A 150 14.39 13.15 -1.26
CA ARG A 150 15.71 12.50 -1.08
C ARG A 150 15.53 11.13 -0.40
N GLY A 151 16.08 10.09 -1.01
CA GLY A 151 16.01 8.71 -0.52
C GLY A 151 14.67 8.00 -0.76
N VAL A 152 13.73 8.59 -1.51
CA VAL A 152 12.44 7.95 -1.84
C VAL A 152 12.24 7.91 -3.36
N SER A 153 12.14 6.70 -3.91
CA SER A 153 12.04 6.48 -5.35
C SER A 153 11.09 5.33 -5.68
N ARG A 154 10.69 5.19 -6.95
CA ARG A 154 9.98 3.98 -7.40
C ARG A 154 10.99 2.88 -7.68
N ALA A 155 10.71 1.68 -7.20
CA ALA A 155 11.51 0.50 -7.51
C ALA A 155 11.44 0.16 -9.02
N PRO A 156 12.47 -0.51 -9.57
CA PRO A 156 12.41 -1.04 -10.92
C PRO A 156 11.30 -2.10 -11.05
N ALA A 157 10.93 -2.42 -12.29
CA ALA A 157 10.00 -3.52 -12.54
C ALA A 157 10.63 -4.85 -12.11
N GLY A 158 9.81 -5.74 -11.56
CA GLY A 158 10.24 -7.03 -11.03
C GLY A 158 9.09 -7.77 -10.36
N PRO A 159 9.26 -9.07 -10.03
CA PRO A 159 8.28 -9.78 -9.24
C PRO A 159 8.19 -9.19 -7.83
N VAL A 160 6.98 -9.08 -7.30
CA VAL A 160 6.75 -8.49 -5.97
C VAL A 160 5.77 -9.35 -5.19
N ARG A 161 6.08 -9.62 -3.93
CA ARG A 161 5.12 -10.13 -2.96
C ARG A 161 4.78 -8.99 -2.02
N TYR A 162 3.49 -8.72 -1.88
CA TYR A 162 2.94 -7.76 -0.96
C TYR A 162 2.31 -8.49 0.22
N VAL A 163 2.62 -8.07 1.44
CA VAL A 163 2.09 -8.63 2.69
C VAL A 163 1.42 -7.51 3.46
N HIS A 164 0.28 -7.80 4.08
CA HIS A 164 -0.46 -6.84 4.88
C HIS A 164 -1.10 -7.54 6.07
N PHE A 165 -1.27 -6.81 7.16
CA PHE A 165 -1.92 -7.30 8.36
C PHE A 165 -2.76 -6.19 9.00
N MET A 166 -3.79 -6.58 9.72
CA MET A 166 -4.83 -5.70 10.24
C MET A 166 -5.05 -5.96 11.72
N PHE A 167 -5.43 -4.91 12.45
CA PHE A 167 -5.89 -4.98 13.83
C PHE A 167 -7.38 -4.64 13.93
N GLU A 168 -7.92 -4.77 15.13
CA GLU A 168 -9.30 -4.36 15.44
C GLU A 168 -9.56 -2.88 15.17
N ARG A 169 -8.52 -2.03 15.25
CA ARG A 169 -8.53 -0.62 14.86
C ARG A 169 -7.43 -0.40 13.83
N HIS A 170 -7.48 0.71 13.09
CA HIS A 170 -6.34 1.09 12.28
C HIS A 170 -5.21 1.52 13.23
N GLU A 171 -4.05 0.88 13.10
CA GLU A 171 -2.88 1.15 13.96
C GLU A 171 -1.71 1.66 13.12
N VAL A 172 -0.88 2.50 13.74
CA VAL A 172 0.45 2.88 13.24
C VAL A 172 1.49 2.00 13.92
N VAL A 173 2.32 1.32 13.14
CA VAL A 173 3.25 0.28 13.57
C VAL A 173 4.70 0.68 13.30
N MET A 174 5.63 0.10 14.05
CA MET A 174 7.06 0.32 13.85
C MET A 174 7.61 -0.72 12.86
N SER A 175 7.99 -0.28 11.67
CA SER A 175 8.56 -1.10 10.58
C SER A 175 9.94 -0.59 10.19
N ASP A 176 10.99 -1.40 10.30
CA ASP A 176 12.38 -1.02 10.04
C ASP A 176 12.76 0.33 10.68
N ASP A 177 12.32 0.55 11.93
CA ASP A 177 12.50 1.77 12.73
C ASP A 177 11.83 3.04 12.15
N LEU A 178 10.91 2.87 11.20
CA LEU A 178 10.03 3.90 10.66
C LEU A 178 8.57 3.62 11.04
N TRP A 179 7.85 4.66 11.47
CA TRP A 179 6.41 4.55 11.75
C TRP A 179 5.61 4.53 10.45
N THR A 180 4.85 3.46 10.24
CA THR A 180 4.02 3.23 9.05
C THR A 180 2.65 2.70 9.45
N GLU A 181 1.71 2.67 8.52
CA GLU A 181 0.36 2.21 8.81
C GLU A 181 0.20 0.68 8.72
N SER A 182 -0.79 0.15 9.43
CA SER A 182 -1.32 -1.21 9.20
C SER A 182 -2.36 -1.23 8.08
N PHE A 183 -2.91 -2.39 7.74
CA PHE A 183 -3.94 -2.45 6.72
C PHE A 183 -5.23 -1.74 7.15
N GLN A 184 -5.65 -0.74 6.35
CA GLN A 184 -6.94 -0.07 6.50
C GLN A 184 -7.94 -0.55 5.43
N PRO A 185 -9.03 -1.26 5.81
CA PRO A 185 -10.01 -1.84 4.89
C PRO A 185 -11.07 -0.83 4.39
N GLY A 186 -10.63 0.20 3.66
CA GLY A 186 -11.55 1.07 2.91
C GLY A 186 -12.14 0.40 1.66
N ASP A 187 -13.18 1.00 1.04
CA ASP A 187 -13.86 0.47 -0.16
C ASP A 187 -12.89 -0.04 -1.24
N ARG A 188 -11.90 0.79 -1.56
CA ARG A 188 -10.92 0.53 -2.61
C ARG A 188 -9.87 -0.51 -2.21
N ALA A 189 -9.59 -0.62 -0.91
CA ALA A 189 -8.64 -1.59 -0.37
C ALA A 189 -9.25 -3.00 -0.41
N LEU A 190 -10.51 -3.12 0.02
CA LEU A 190 -11.27 -4.37 -0.01
C LEU A 190 -11.51 -4.87 -1.43
N GLY A 191 -11.86 -3.98 -2.36
CA GLY A 191 -12.04 -4.35 -3.77
C GLY A 191 -10.75 -4.80 -4.46
N ALA A 192 -9.58 -4.51 -3.89
CA ALA A 192 -8.29 -4.91 -4.44
C ALA A 192 -7.76 -6.24 -3.89
N LEU A 193 -8.38 -6.79 -2.84
CA LEU A 193 -8.07 -8.10 -2.28
C LEU A 193 -8.50 -9.21 -3.25
N ALA A 194 -7.82 -10.36 -3.19
CA ALA A 194 -8.32 -11.56 -3.86
C ALA A 194 -9.63 -12.02 -3.22
N ASP A 195 -10.53 -12.64 -3.99
CA ASP A 195 -11.86 -13.03 -3.50
C ASP A 195 -11.83 -13.92 -2.26
N ALA A 196 -10.85 -14.83 -2.17
CA ALA A 196 -10.67 -15.66 -0.99
C ALA A 196 -10.31 -14.82 0.26
N GLN A 197 -9.37 -13.89 0.14
CA GLN A 197 -8.94 -12.99 1.21
C GLN A 197 -10.04 -12.03 1.62
N ARG A 198 -10.78 -11.48 0.65
CA ARG A 198 -11.92 -10.62 0.92
C ARG A 198 -13.01 -11.38 1.68
N ARG A 199 -13.34 -12.61 1.27
CA ARG A 199 -14.33 -13.45 1.97
C ARG A 199 -13.89 -13.79 3.39
N GLU A 200 -12.63 -14.16 3.57
CA GLU A 200 -12.06 -14.43 4.90
C GLU A 200 -12.14 -13.19 5.80
N LEU A 201 -11.67 -12.04 5.31
CA LEU A 201 -11.70 -10.79 6.06
C LEU A 201 -13.13 -10.38 6.43
N LEU A 202 -14.10 -10.52 5.52
CA LEU A 202 -15.51 -10.25 5.79
C LEU A 202 -16.17 -11.29 6.71
N ALA A 203 -15.60 -12.50 6.82
CA ALA A 203 -16.05 -13.49 7.80
C ALA A 203 -15.54 -13.16 9.21
N ILE A 204 -14.32 -12.61 9.32
CA ILE A 204 -13.73 -12.17 10.60
C ILE A 204 -14.33 -10.83 11.05
N PHE A 205 -14.57 -9.90 10.11
CA PHE A 205 -15.12 -8.57 10.36
C PHE A 205 -16.34 -8.29 9.45
N PRO A 206 -17.52 -8.84 9.78
CA PRO A 206 -18.74 -8.69 8.98
C PRO A 206 -19.17 -7.24 8.75
N GLU A 207 -18.89 -6.35 9.70
CA GLU A 207 -19.21 -4.92 9.63
C GLU A 207 -18.57 -4.22 8.42
N LEU A 208 -17.40 -4.69 7.97
CA LEU A 208 -16.70 -4.16 6.79
C LEU A 208 -17.46 -4.38 5.48
N ALA A 209 -18.50 -5.23 5.47
CA ALA A 209 -19.40 -5.37 4.33
C ALA A 209 -20.21 -4.08 4.07
N THR A 210 -20.42 -3.26 5.10
CA THR A 210 -21.20 -2.02 5.02
C THR A 210 -20.30 -0.78 4.94
N ALA A 211 -20.78 0.28 4.28
CA ALA A 211 -20.06 1.56 4.25
C ALA A 211 -19.86 2.15 5.67
N ALA A 212 -20.84 1.97 6.55
CA ALA A 212 -20.77 2.43 7.94
C ALA A 212 -19.69 1.70 8.74
N GLY A 213 -19.61 0.36 8.65
CA GLY A 213 -18.56 -0.40 9.34
C GLY A 213 -17.16 -0.09 8.83
N ARG A 214 -17.00 0.16 7.52
CA ARG A 214 -15.73 0.64 6.96
C ARG A 214 -15.37 2.04 7.42
N ALA A 215 -16.35 2.94 7.54
CA ALA A 215 -16.13 4.26 8.11
C ALA A 215 -15.77 4.20 9.61
N ALA A 216 -16.30 3.21 10.34
CA ALA A 216 -15.96 2.96 11.74
C ALA A 216 -14.52 2.45 11.93
N HIS A 217 -13.94 1.75 10.94
CA HIS A 217 -12.50 1.44 10.88
C HIS A 217 -11.70 2.65 10.34
N ALA A 218 -11.87 3.76 11.05
CA ALA A 218 -11.27 5.04 10.70
C ALA A 218 -9.75 5.00 10.79
N SER A 219 -9.09 5.88 10.04
CA SER A 219 -7.63 5.95 10.04
C SER A 219 -7.12 6.50 11.37
N ALA A 220 -6.06 5.90 11.94
CA ALA A 220 -5.36 6.37 13.14
C ALA A 220 -4.95 7.85 13.09
N ARG A 221 -4.67 8.38 11.90
CA ARG A 221 -4.34 9.79 11.66
C ARG A 221 -4.95 10.29 10.35
N PRO A 222 -5.14 11.61 10.19
CA PRO A 222 -5.50 12.18 8.90
C PRO A 222 -4.44 11.89 7.85
N THR A 223 -4.86 11.79 6.59
CA THR A 223 -3.98 11.42 5.47
C THR A 223 -3.80 12.59 4.51
N LEU A 224 -2.54 12.93 4.20
CA LEU A 224 -2.24 13.96 3.22
C LEU A 224 -2.52 13.51 1.79
N ARG A 225 -3.18 14.40 1.06
CA ARG A 225 -3.32 14.37 -0.39
C ARG A 225 -2.00 14.71 -1.04
N ARG A 226 -1.89 14.38 -2.34
CA ARG A 226 -0.65 14.57 -3.11
C ARG A 226 -0.14 16.02 -3.10
N HIS A 227 -1.03 17.00 -3.21
CA HIS A 227 -0.63 18.41 -3.24
C HIS A 227 -0.18 18.91 -1.86
N GLU A 228 -0.79 18.40 -0.78
CA GLU A 228 -0.42 18.73 0.59
C GLU A 228 0.94 18.11 0.95
N ALA A 229 1.16 16.85 0.60
CA ALA A 229 2.43 16.16 0.83
C ALA A 229 3.64 16.86 0.18
N ARG A 230 3.43 17.59 -0.92
CA ARG A 230 4.48 18.39 -1.58
C ARG A 230 4.92 19.59 -0.76
N LEU A 231 4.05 20.14 0.09
CA LEU A 231 4.40 21.27 0.95
C LEU A 231 5.45 20.87 1.99
N LEU A 232 5.42 19.61 2.46
CA LEU A 232 6.44 19.05 3.35
C LEU A 232 7.81 18.84 2.68
N ALA A 233 7.88 18.85 1.35
CA ALA A 233 9.11 18.70 0.58
C ALA A 233 9.68 20.03 0.08
N ALA A 234 9.02 21.15 0.37
CA ALA A 234 9.47 22.47 -0.05
C ALA A 234 10.74 22.88 0.73
N PRO A 235 11.72 23.57 0.10
CA PRO A 235 12.91 24.06 0.79
C PRO A 235 12.52 24.98 1.95
N GLY A 236 12.71 24.52 3.18
CA GLY A 236 12.33 25.25 4.41
C GLY A 236 11.64 24.37 5.47
N ALA A 237 10.98 23.29 5.04
CA ALA A 237 10.39 22.29 5.92
C ALA A 237 11.49 21.40 6.54
N ARG A 238 11.56 21.34 7.88
CA ARG A 238 12.48 20.45 8.62
C ARG A 238 11.68 19.25 9.16
N ALA A 239 12.02 18.06 8.64
CA ALA A 239 11.54 16.76 9.13
C ALA A 239 12.14 16.38 10.49
#